data_AF-A0A820WE34-F1
#
_entry.id   AF-A0A820WE34-F1
#
_cell.length_a   1.000
_cell.length_b   1.000
_cell.length_c   1.000
_cell.angle_alpha   90.00
_cell.angle_beta   90.00
_cell.angle_gamma   90.00
#
_symmetry.space_group_name_H-M   'P 1'
#
loop_
_entity.id
_entity.type
_entity.pdbx_description
1 polymer ?
#
loop_
_entity_poly.entity_id
_entity_poly.type
_entity_poly.pdbx_seq_one_letter_code
_entity_poly.pdbx_strand_id
1 'polypeptide(L)'
;PWDEKTGVFAPLYHQHYQVEAESLRNVDGLVKLWLSLAIPRNKLIIGIPAYGRSFALSSRQTSLHAPANGPGYPGRYTKTRGFLSYYEVCEKGQSQAWQRIWLDSEKAWYMTNGDQWITYEDVDSAALK
;
A
#
# COMPACT_ATOMS: atom_id res chain seq x y z
N PRO A 1 4.04 -3.90 -9.86
CA PRO A 1 4.46 -2.55 -9.46
C PRO A 1 5.48 -2.05 -10.46
N TRP A 2 5.26 -0.85 -10.95
CA TRP A 2 6.05 -0.21 -12.00
C TRP A 2 6.99 0.87 -11.42
N ASP A 3 6.83 1.24 -10.16
CA ASP A 3 7.67 2.24 -9.49
C ASP A 3 9.02 1.64 -9.05
N GLU A 4 10.08 2.44 -9.17
CA GLU A 4 11.45 2.09 -8.78
C GLU A 4 11.71 2.20 -7.26
N LYS A 5 10.68 2.58 -6.50
CA LYS A 5 10.73 2.72 -5.04
C LYS A 5 9.48 2.12 -4.42
N THR A 6 9.62 1.60 -3.20
CA THR A 6 8.48 1.13 -2.42
C THR A 6 7.54 2.28 -2.09
N GLY A 7 6.25 1.98 -2.02
CA GLY A 7 5.20 2.95 -1.75
C GLY A 7 3.97 2.27 -1.18
N VAL A 8 3.17 3.02 -0.42
CA VAL A 8 1.88 2.55 0.07
C VAL A 8 0.89 2.47 -1.08
N PHE A 9 0.13 1.39 -1.18
CA PHE A 9 -0.74 1.16 -2.34
C PHE A 9 -2.04 1.97 -2.29
N ALA A 10 -2.67 2.07 -1.12
CA ALA A 10 -3.94 2.77 -0.95
C ALA A 10 -3.93 3.62 0.33
N PRO A 11 -3.00 4.57 0.50
CA PRO A 11 -2.88 5.33 1.74
C PRO A 11 -4.14 6.19 2.00
N LEU A 12 -4.58 6.27 3.26
CA LEU A 12 -5.70 7.14 3.63
C LEU A 12 -5.29 8.62 3.54
N TYR A 13 -4.10 8.93 4.05
CA TYR A 13 -3.45 10.24 3.96
C TYR A 13 -2.01 10.11 3.43
N HIS A 14 -1.34 11.20 3.09
CA HIS A 14 0.06 11.18 2.65
C HIS A 14 0.93 12.05 3.56
N GLN A 15 2.21 11.73 3.74
CA GLN A 15 3.15 12.67 4.36
C GLN A 15 3.50 13.83 3.42
N HIS A 16 3.57 15.02 4.01
CA HIS A 16 4.14 16.28 3.52
C HIS A 16 4.00 16.60 2.02
N TYR A 17 3.11 17.56 1.75
CA TYR A 17 2.94 18.29 0.50
C TYR A 17 4.25 18.94 0.02
N GLN A 18 5.03 18.26 -0.82
CA GLN A 18 6.10 18.92 -1.59
C GLN A 18 5.68 19.17 -3.04
N VAL A 19 4.78 18.34 -3.59
CA VAL A 19 4.29 18.45 -4.97
C VAL A 19 2.77 18.27 -4.99
N GLU A 20 2.04 19.22 -5.58
CA GLU A 20 0.57 19.23 -5.63
C GLU A 20 -0.01 17.98 -6.33
N ALA A 21 0.67 17.47 -7.36
CA ALA A 21 0.28 16.22 -8.03
C ALA A 21 0.37 14.98 -7.12
N GLU A 22 1.29 14.96 -6.16
CA GLU A 22 1.43 13.86 -5.18
C GLU A 22 0.45 14.00 -4.02
N SER A 23 -0.01 15.23 -3.74
CA SER A 23 -0.99 15.52 -2.69
C SER A 23 -2.34 14.80 -2.89
N LEU A 24 -2.66 14.43 -4.13
CA LEU A 24 -3.87 13.71 -4.50
C LEU A 24 -3.69 12.19 -4.56
N ARG A 25 -2.50 11.65 -4.32
CA ARG A 25 -2.23 10.20 -4.37
C ARG A 25 -2.59 9.49 -3.05
N ASN A 26 -3.76 9.81 -2.49
CA ASN A 26 -4.33 9.21 -1.29
C ASN A 26 -5.86 9.32 -1.29
N VAL A 27 -6.53 8.54 -0.45
CA VAL A 27 -8.00 8.46 -0.42
C VAL A 27 -8.63 9.80 -0.03
N ASP A 28 -8.15 10.46 1.03
CA ASP A 28 -8.72 11.73 1.52
C ASP A 28 -8.64 12.86 0.49
N GLY A 29 -7.47 13.03 -0.12
CA GLY A 29 -7.21 14.03 -1.16
C GLY A 29 -8.09 13.83 -2.39
N LEU A 30 -8.24 12.58 -2.86
CA LEU A 30 -9.17 12.28 -3.95
C LEU A 30 -10.60 12.62 -3.53
N VAL A 31 -11.11 12.11 -2.40
CA VAL A 31 -12.49 12.40 -1.99
C VAL A 31 -12.76 13.90 -1.91
N LYS A 32 -11.84 14.69 -1.35
CA LYS A 32 -11.94 16.16 -1.32
C LYS A 32 -12.00 16.78 -2.71
N LEU A 33 -11.18 16.31 -3.66
CA LEU A 33 -11.21 16.75 -5.05
C LEU A 33 -12.56 16.43 -5.73
N TRP A 34 -13.06 15.20 -5.57
CA TRP A 34 -14.34 14.81 -6.16
C TRP A 34 -15.49 15.66 -5.63
N LEU A 35 -15.48 15.96 -4.32
CA LEU A 35 -16.46 16.85 -3.71
C LEU A 35 -16.32 18.31 -4.18
N SER A 36 -15.10 18.82 -4.40
CA SER A 36 -14.89 20.18 -4.92
C SER A 36 -15.38 20.34 -6.36
N LEU A 37 -15.40 19.26 -7.13
CA LEU A 37 -16.00 19.17 -8.47
C LEU A 37 -17.53 18.93 -8.45
N ALA A 38 -18.17 19.14 -7.30
CA ALA A 38 -19.62 19.01 -7.10
C ALA A 38 -20.17 17.59 -7.37
N ILE A 39 -19.34 16.55 -7.25
CA ILE A 39 -19.84 15.17 -7.31
C ILE A 39 -20.60 14.88 -6.02
N PRO A 40 -21.87 14.41 -6.10
CA PRO A 40 -22.66 14.16 -4.89
C PRO A 40 -22.01 13.11 -3.99
N ARG A 41 -21.82 13.44 -2.71
CA ARG A 41 -21.20 12.56 -1.71
C ARG A 41 -21.83 11.16 -1.68
N ASN A 42 -23.15 11.09 -1.76
CA ASN A 42 -23.91 9.84 -1.71
C ASN A 42 -23.77 8.96 -2.98
N LYS A 43 -23.07 9.46 -4.00
CA LYS A 43 -22.71 8.70 -5.21
C LYS A 43 -21.25 8.24 -5.21
N LEU A 44 -20.45 8.65 -4.23
CA LEU A 44 -19.06 8.23 -4.09
C LEU A 44 -19.00 6.88 -3.38
N ILE A 45 -18.42 5.88 -4.04
CA ILE A 45 -18.14 4.56 -3.47
C ILE A 45 -16.63 4.45 -3.33
N ILE A 46 -16.17 4.28 -2.09
CA ILE A 46 -14.73 4.17 -1.79
C ILE A 46 -14.35 2.69 -1.77
N GLY A 47 -13.33 2.35 -2.57
CA GLY A 47 -12.83 0.98 -2.64
C GLY A 47 -11.86 0.67 -1.50
N ILE A 48 -12.05 -0.48 -0.85
CA ILE A 48 -11.12 -1.04 0.13
C ILE A 48 -10.42 -2.26 -0.49
N PRO A 49 -9.10 -2.21 -0.73
CA PRO A 49 -8.40 -3.31 -1.39
C PRO A 49 -8.15 -4.47 -0.41
N ALA A 50 -8.81 -5.61 -0.65
CA ALA A 50 -8.55 -6.87 0.05
C ALA A 50 -7.32 -7.63 -0.54
N TYR A 51 -6.27 -6.88 -0.86
CA TYR A 51 -5.03 -7.40 -1.45
C TYR A 51 -3.87 -6.46 -1.16
N GLY A 52 -2.65 -7.00 -1.22
CA GLY A 52 -1.41 -6.25 -1.13
C GLY A 52 -0.70 -6.08 -2.47
N ARG A 53 0.12 -5.03 -2.57
CA ARG A 53 1.13 -4.88 -3.62
C ARG A 53 2.50 -5.13 -3.04
N SER A 54 3.35 -5.79 -3.83
CA SER A 54 4.69 -6.18 -3.37
C SER A 54 5.80 -5.76 -4.32
N PHE A 55 6.95 -5.42 -3.76
CA PHE A 55 8.15 -4.99 -4.46
C PHE A 55 9.30 -5.95 -4.17
N ALA A 56 10.19 -6.11 -5.14
CA ALA A 56 11.51 -6.68 -4.95
C ALA A 56 12.50 -5.53 -4.71
N LEU A 57 13.10 -5.48 -3.53
CA LEU A 57 14.07 -4.48 -3.12
C LEU A 57 15.40 -4.67 -3.86
N SER A 58 16.03 -3.57 -4.26
CA SER A 58 17.34 -3.59 -4.93
C SER A 58 18.50 -3.25 -4.00
N SER A 59 18.20 -3.00 -2.71
CA SER A 59 19.18 -2.68 -1.68
C SER A 59 18.78 -3.31 -0.35
N ARG A 60 19.60 -3.09 0.70
CA ARG A 60 19.26 -3.50 2.08
C ARG A 60 18.28 -2.53 2.78
N GLN A 61 17.89 -1.43 2.13
CA GLN A 61 16.91 -0.51 2.68
C GLN A 61 15.51 -1.13 2.60
N THR A 62 14.74 -1.02 3.70
CA THR A 62 13.42 -1.65 3.82
C THR A 62 12.31 -0.67 4.23
N SER A 63 12.65 0.60 4.40
CA SER A 63 11.69 1.65 4.72
C SER A 63 10.76 1.95 3.54
N LEU A 64 9.76 2.80 3.79
CA LEU A 64 9.04 3.46 2.70
C LEU A 64 10.03 4.20 1.78
N HIS A 65 9.75 4.21 0.48
CA HIS A 65 10.60 4.78 -0.58
C HIS A 65 11.96 4.10 -0.76
N ALA A 66 12.15 2.91 -0.20
CA ALA A 66 13.34 2.10 -0.45
C ALA A 66 13.45 1.74 -1.95
N PRO A 67 14.67 1.72 -2.53
CA PRO A 67 14.88 1.31 -3.91
C PRO A 67 14.37 -0.10 -4.20
N ALA A 68 13.65 -0.24 -5.31
CA ALA A 68 13.11 -1.50 -5.82
C ALA A 68 13.51 -1.68 -7.30
N ASN A 69 13.71 -2.92 -7.73
CA ASN A 69 14.02 -3.24 -9.14
C ASN A 69 12.85 -3.93 -9.86
N GLY A 70 11.67 -3.96 -9.24
CA GLY A 70 10.46 -4.45 -9.88
C GLY A 70 9.47 -5.11 -8.91
N PRO A 71 8.53 -5.90 -9.45
CA PRO A 71 7.50 -6.52 -8.65
C PRO A 71 8.04 -7.67 -7.79
N GLY A 72 7.51 -7.75 -6.57
CA GLY A 72 7.80 -8.84 -5.63
C GLY A 72 7.41 -10.21 -6.19
N TYR A 73 7.86 -11.26 -5.51
CA TYR A 73 7.61 -12.64 -5.90
C TYR A 73 6.10 -12.93 -5.95
N PRO A 74 5.68 -13.81 -6.87
CA PRO A 74 4.27 -14.15 -6.99
C PRO A 74 3.79 -14.91 -5.74
N GLY A 75 2.54 -14.67 -5.35
CA GLY A 75 1.88 -15.49 -4.34
C GLY A 75 1.71 -16.94 -4.77
N ARG A 76 1.58 -17.84 -3.78
CA ARG A 76 1.38 -19.28 -4.03
C ARG A 76 0.10 -19.56 -4.84
N TYR A 77 -0.93 -18.77 -4.61
CA TYR A 77 -2.27 -18.98 -5.16
C TYR A 77 -2.59 -17.97 -6.26
N THR A 78 -2.31 -16.68 -6.03
CA THR A 78 -2.57 -15.63 -7.03
C THR A 78 -1.60 -15.67 -8.21
N LYS A 79 -0.40 -16.26 -8.02
CA LYS A 79 0.61 -16.52 -9.05
C LYS A 79 0.99 -15.30 -9.90
N THR A 80 0.76 -14.10 -9.37
CA THR A 80 0.94 -12.83 -10.07
C THR A 80 2.02 -12.03 -9.35
N ARG A 81 3.09 -11.67 -10.06
CA ARG A 81 4.18 -10.90 -9.45
C ARG A 81 3.68 -9.54 -8.96
N GLY A 82 4.12 -9.16 -7.76
CA GLY A 82 3.78 -7.86 -7.19
C GLY A 82 2.33 -7.71 -6.73
N PHE A 83 1.60 -8.82 -6.62
CA PHE A 83 0.22 -8.88 -6.14
C PHE A 83 0.08 -10.07 -5.19
N LEU A 84 -0.58 -9.86 -4.06
CA LEU A 84 -0.90 -10.89 -3.08
C LEU A 84 -2.33 -10.67 -2.61
N SER A 85 -3.13 -11.72 -2.58
CA SER A 85 -4.42 -11.68 -1.87
C SER A 85 -4.22 -11.43 -0.38
N TYR A 86 -5.21 -10.88 0.33
CA TYR A 86 -5.09 -10.63 1.76
C TYR A 86 -4.74 -11.89 2.56
N TYR A 87 -5.29 -13.07 2.21
CA TYR A 87 -4.95 -14.30 2.90
C TYR A 87 -3.49 -14.76 2.66
N GLU A 88 -2.91 -14.51 1.48
CA GLU A 88 -1.48 -14.74 1.24
C GLU A 88 -0.59 -13.79 2.06
N VAL A 89 -1.06 -12.57 2.30
CA VAL A 89 -0.42 -11.62 3.23
C VAL A 89 -0.49 -12.17 4.66
N CYS A 90 -1.66 -12.64 5.10
CA CYS A 90 -1.84 -13.24 6.42
C CYS A 90 -0.94 -14.47 6.64
N GLU A 91 -0.88 -15.40 5.68
CA GLU A 91 0.01 -16.58 5.75
C GLU A 91 1.48 -16.17 5.94
N LYS A 92 1.94 -15.14 5.23
CA LYS A 92 3.30 -14.59 5.41
C LYS A 92 3.48 -13.99 6.80
N GLY A 93 2.50 -13.24 7.28
CA GLY A 93 2.52 -12.60 8.61
C GLY A 93 2.53 -13.56 9.79
N GLN A 94 2.20 -14.85 9.60
CA GLN A 94 2.35 -15.88 10.64
C GLN A 94 3.82 -16.27 10.90
N SER A 95 4.72 -15.98 9.97
CA SER A 95 6.14 -16.25 10.12
C SER A 95 6.87 -15.11 10.83
N GLN A 96 7.71 -15.44 11.81
CA GLN A 96 8.58 -14.48 12.51
C GLN A 96 9.63 -13.84 11.60
N ALA A 97 9.82 -14.34 10.38
CA ALA A 97 10.74 -13.77 9.41
C ALA A 97 10.23 -12.43 8.82
N TRP A 98 8.93 -12.16 8.89
CA TRP A 98 8.34 -10.92 8.37
C TRP A 98 8.25 -9.87 9.47
N GLN A 99 8.89 -8.72 9.22
CA GLN A 99 8.73 -7.55 10.07
C GLN A 99 7.55 -6.73 9.57
N ARG A 100 6.60 -6.44 10.46
CA ARG A 100 5.39 -5.64 10.18
C ARG A 100 5.55 -4.24 10.75
N ILE A 101 5.24 -3.22 9.96
CA ILE A 101 5.43 -1.80 10.31
C ILE A 101 4.16 -1.01 10.02
N TRP A 102 3.68 -0.27 11.04
CA TRP A 102 2.58 0.68 10.91
C TRP A 102 3.11 2.02 10.43
N LEU A 103 2.48 2.56 9.40
CA LEU A 103 2.74 3.90 8.91
C LEU A 103 1.63 4.80 9.43
N ASP A 104 1.89 5.50 10.55
CA ASP A 104 0.85 6.28 11.23
C ASP A 104 0.35 7.47 10.40
N SER A 105 1.20 8.05 9.56
CA SER A 105 0.78 9.15 8.69
C SER A 105 -0.15 8.66 7.58
N GLU A 106 0.19 7.55 6.94
CA GLU A 106 -0.58 6.98 5.83
C GLU A 106 -1.80 6.15 6.28
N LYS A 107 -1.85 5.80 7.57
CA LYS A 107 -2.78 4.85 8.18
C LYS A 107 -2.81 3.51 7.42
N ALA A 108 -1.64 2.99 7.13
CA ALA A 108 -1.47 1.77 6.34
C ALA A 108 -0.36 0.88 6.90
N TRP A 109 -0.40 -0.40 6.53
CA TRP A 109 0.64 -1.36 6.89
C TRP A 109 1.58 -1.62 5.72
N TYR A 110 2.84 -1.88 6.06
CA TYR A 110 3.70 -2.69 5.22
C TYR A 110 4.39 -3.78 6.03
N MET A 111 4.92 -4.77 5.34
CA MET A 111 5.82 -5.76 5.92
C MET A 111 6.97 -6.09 4.98
N THR A 112 8.09 -6.49 5.56
CA THR A 112 9.33 -6.74 4.83
C THR A 112 10.02 -8.02 5.32
N ASN A 113 10.67 -8.72 4.39
CA ASN A 113 11.48 -9.90 4.68
C ASN A 113 12.48 -10.11 3.53
N GLY A 114 13.78 -10.05 3.84
CA GLY A 114 14.83 -10.15 2.83
C GLY A 114 14.70 -9.06 1.77
N ASP A 115 14.53 -9.46 0.52
CA ASP A 115 14.33 -8.56 -0.61
C ASP A 115 12.85 -8.28 -0.91
N GLN A 116 11.91 -8.77 -0.10
CA GLN A 116 10.48 -8.60 -0.33
C GLN A 116 9.90 -7.51 0.55
N TRP A 117 9.10 -6.62 -0.06
CA TRP A 117 8.37 -5.56 0.63
C TRP A 117 6.91 -5.58 0.19
N ILE A 118 5.96 -5.57 1.12
CA ILE A 118 4.53 -5.72 0.83
C ILE A 118 3.76 -4.62 1.55
N THR A 119 3.00 -3.80 0.83
CA THR A 119 1.98 -2.90 1.39
C THR A 119 0.60 -3.55 1.27
N TYR A 120 -0.23 -3.40 2.29
CA TYR A 120 -1.55 -4.03 2.34
C TYR A 120 -2.47 -3.30 3.33
N GLU A 121 -3.75 -3.65 3.27
CA GLU A 121 -4.75 -3.28 4.27
C GLU A 121 -5.06 -4.48 5.17
N ASP A 122 -5.31 -4.21 6.44
CA ASP A 122 -5.92 -5.17 7.36
C ASP A 122 -7.26 -4.66 7.86
N VAL A 123 -7.86 -5.37 8.81
CA VAL A 123 -9.17 -4.99 9.37
C VAL A 123 -9.11 -3.62 10.03
N ASP A 124 -8.02 -3.31 10.73
CA ASP A 124 -7.86 -2.04 11.45
C ASP A 124 -7.68 -0.87 10.48
N SER A 125 -6.80 -1.00 9.48
CA SER A 125 -6.59 0.06 8.50
C SER A 125 -7.80 0.25 7.58
N ALA A 126 -8.52 -0.83 7.25
CA ALA A 126 -9.78 -0.76 6.52
C ALA A 126 -10.87 -0.04 7.31
N ALA A 127 -10.96 -0.26 8.63
CA ALA A 127 -11.95 0.38 9.49
C ALA A 127 -11.72 1.89 9.68
N LEU A 128 -10.51 2.39 9.41
CA LEU A 128 -10.20 3.83 9.43
C LEU A 128 -10.68 4.57 8.16
N LYS A 129 -11.07 3.85 7.11
CA LYS A 129 -11.50 4.41 5.81
C LYS A 129 -13.01 4.44 5.68
#